data_AF-A0A8B6ETA1-F1
#
_entry.id   AF-A0A8B6ETA1-F1
#
_cell.length_a   1.000
_cell.length_b   1.000
_cell.length_c   1.000
_cell.angle_alpha   90.00
_cell.angle_beta   90.00
_cell.angle_gamma   90.00
#
_symmetry.space_group_name_H-M   'P 1'
#
loop_
_entity.id
_entity.type
_entity.pdbx_description
1 polymer ?
#
loop_
_entity_poly.entity_id
_entity_poly.type
_entity_poly.pdbx_seq_one_letter_code
_entity_poly.pdbx_strand_id
1 'polypeptide(L)'
;MNIFEMKNRMSFIAAFGAISYLCSEVILNGRFIFEFNGHFSLRVFVILVSVICYGLIFFPVFGALTVRTPLGYILGTLHVWVFFFEASFITFGCSDLLSSTNQFLLVLRDWPKLASMFYLAVMLPARFLFSLNIIPYIPIINPKPNTVGPHVDTMDKIRSSLADFRYSARILSVYFVCFVLIYKISVELIIFFLPTIKGWVETISSVVDVIGTAEDVFDSEDVKTARKIVLFLYYTIEGIQSK
;
A
#
# COMPACT_ATOMS: atom_id res chain seq x y z
N MET A 1 4.39 -13.14 -20.84
CA MET A 1 3.41 -12.11 -21.24
C MET A 1 4.12 -11.04 -22.04
N ASN A 2 3.57 -10.61 -23.19
CA ASN A 2 4.12 -9.44 -23.87
C ASN A 2 3.78 -8.21 -23.03
N ILE A 3 4.80 -7.64 -22.38
CA ILE A 3 4.63 -6.46 -21.53
C ILE A 3 4.11 -5.24 -22.33
N PHE A 4 4.16 -5.33 -23.65
CA PHE A 4 3.63 -4.34 -24.58
C PHE A 4 2.10 -4.46 -24.81
N GLU A 5 1.46 -5.56 -24.43
CA GLU A 5 0.01 -5.73 -24.66
C GLU A 5 -0.83 -4.90 -23.70
N MET A 6 -1.73 -4.09 -24.26
CA MET A 6 -2.46 -3.07 -23.51
C MET A 6 -3.65 -3.60 -22.71
N LYS A 7 -4.16 -4.80 -23.01
CA LYS A 7 -5.43 -5.30 -22.47
C LYS A 7 -5.36 -5.73 -20.99
N ASN A 8 -4.17 -6.07 -20.47
CA ASN A 8 -4.02 -6.66 -19.12
C ASN A 8 -3.18 -5.80 -18.16
N ARG A 9 -3.01 -4.51 -18.44
CA ARG A 9 -2.11 -3.62 -17.68
C ARG A 9 -2.45 -3.55 -16.20
N MET A 10 -3.72 -3.38 -15.86
CA MET A 10 -4.15 -3.21 -14.47
C MET A 10 -3.89 -4.44 -13.60
N SER A 11 -4.08 -5.66 -14.14
CA SER A 11 -3.76 -6.89 -13.40
C SER A 11 -2.27 -7.05 -13.17
N PHE A 12 -1.45 -6.64 -14.15
CA PHE A 12 0.00 -6.63 -13.99
C PHE A 12 0.41 -5.65 -12.89
N ILE A 13 -0.11 -4.42 -12.92
CA ILE A 13 0.17 -3.39 -11.92
C ILE A 13 -0.25 -3.83 -10.52
N ALA A 14 -1.44 -4.41 -10.38
CA ALA A 14 -1.92 -4.94 -9.11
C ALA A 14 -1.02 -6.06 -8.57
N ALA A 15 -0.59 -7.00 -9.42
CA ALA A 15 0.34 -8.06 -9.02
C ALA A 15 1.69 -7.51 -8.55
N PHE A 16 2.27 -6.55 -9.27
CA PHE A 16 3.51 -5.88 -8.86
C PHE A 16 3.34 -5.08 -7.56
N GLY A 17 2.20 -4.41 -7.37
CA GLY A 17 1.90 -3.70 -6.12
C GLY A 17 1.81 -4.63 -4.91
N ALA A 18 1.14 -5.78 -5.07
CA ALA A 18 1.06 -6.79 -4.03
C ALA A 18 2.44 -7.36 -3.66
N ILE A 19 3.28 -7.65 -4.66
CA ILE A 19 4.66 -8.12 -4.44
C ILE A 19 5.51 -7.04 -3.78
N SER A 20 5.43 -5.78 -4.22
CA SER A 20 6.20 -4.70 -3.63
C SER A 20 5.84 -4.47 -2.17
N TYR A 21 4.56 -4.64 -1.82
CA TYR A 21 4.11 -4.56 -0.44
C TYR A 21 4.71 -5.68 0.42
N LEU A 22 4.76 -6.91 -0.09
CA LEU A 22 5.39 -8.02 0.64
C LEU A 22 6.91 -7.81 0.77
N CYS A 23 7.56 -7.30 -0.27
CA CYS A 23 8.98 -6.97 -0.20
C CYS A 23 9.25 -5.86 0.83
N SER A 24 8.37 -4.86 0.94
CA SER A 24 8.52 -3.81 1.96
C SER A 24 8.28 -4.33 3.37
N GLU A 25 7.36 -5.29 3.57
CA GLU A 25 7.20 -5.97 4.85
C GLU A 25 8.48 -6.70 5.29
N VAL A 26 9.16 -7.39 4.37
CA VAL A 26 10.44 -8.06 4.66
C VAL A 26 11.50 -7.05 5.08
N ILE A 27 11.60 -5.92 4.37
CA ILE A 27 12.64 -4.91 4.59
C ILE A 27 12.37 -4.10 5.86
N LEU A 28 11.14 -3.62 6.06
CA LEU A 28 10.79 -2.70 7.14
C LEU A 28 10.47 -3.43 8.45
N ASN A 29 9.69 -4.52 8.37
CA ASN A 29 9.22 -5.23 9.57
C ASN A 29 10.10 -6.43 9.93
N GLY A 30 11.14 -6.72 9.15
CA GLY A 30 12.06 -7.82 9.41
C GLY A 30 11.39 -9.19 9.41
N ARG A 31 10.26 -9.33 8.72
CA ARG A 31 9.53 -10.60 8.58
C ARG A 31 10.21 -11.46 7.53
N PHE A 32 11.18 -12.28 7.97
CA PHE A 32 11.90 -13.20 7.11
C PHE A 32 11.20 -14.56 7.07
N ILE A 33 11.34 -15.29 5.96
CA ILE A 33 10.87 -16.67 5.86
C ILE A 33 11.68 -17.59 6.79
N PHE A 34 12.96 -17.26 6.97
CA PHE A 34 13.88 -17.98 7.82
C PHE A 34 14.39 -17.05 8.93
N GLU A 35 14.05 -17.36 10.17
CA GLU A 35 14.60 -16.66 11.33
C GLU A 35 16.06 -17.08 11.52
N PHE A 36 16.99 -16.12 11.34
CA PHE A 36 18.42 -16.38 11.46
C PHE A 36 19.10 -15.38 12.39
N ASN A 37 19.53 -15.88 13.56
CA ASN A 37 20.23 -15.12 14.60
C ASN A 37 21.75 -15.32 14.54
N GLY A 38 22.37 -15.11 13.38
CA GLY A 38 23.82 -15.25 13.22
C GLY A 38 24.51 -13.99 12.69
N HIS A 39 25.72 -14.19 12.14
CA HIS A 39 26.60 -13.11 11.66
C HIS A 39 25.91 -12.22 10.60
N PHE A 40 26.27 -10.94 10.56
CA PHE A 40 25.64 -9.93 9.71
C PHE A 40 25.56 -10.33 8.23
N SER A 41 26.64 -10.89 7.67
CA SER A 41 26.71 -11.31 6.26
C SER A 41 25.67 -12.37 5.90
N LEU A 42 25.43 -13.34 6.78
CA LEU A 42 24.43 -14.39 6.57
C LEU A 42 23.00 -13.83 6.69
N ARG A 43 22.78 -12.85 7.57
CA ARG A 43 21.49 -12.17 7.67
C ARG A 43 21.13 -11.46 6.36
N VAL A 44 22.05 -10.71 5.76
CA VAL A 44 21.83 -10.04 4.46
C VAL A 44 21.51 -11.06 3.36
N PHE A 45 22.20 -12.19 3.34
CA PHE A 45 21.92 -13.27 2.40
C PHE A 45 20.50 -13.85 2.57
N VAL A 46 20.07 -14.11 3.81
CA VAL A 46 18.71 -14.60 4.13
C VAL A 46 17.63 -13.58 3.70
N ILE A 47 17.89 -12.27 3.86
CA ILE A 47 16.99 -11.21 3.37
C ILE A 47 16.83 -11.31 1.85
N LEU A 48 17.94 -11.41 1.12
CA LEU A 48 17.93 -11.48 -0.34
C LEU A 48 17.19 -12.73 -0.84
N VAL A 49 17.44 -13.89 -0.22
CA VAL A 49 16.72 -15.14 -0.53
C VAL A 49 15.23 -15.01 -0.22
N SER A 50 14.87 -14.40 0.91
CA SER A 50 13.46 -14.19 1.27
C SER A 50 12.73 -13.35 0.23
N VAL A 51 13.33 -12.25 -0.24
CA VAL A 51 12.75 -11.41 -1.30
C VAL A 51 12.55 -12.20 -2.61
N ILE A 52 13.51 -13.05 -3.00
CA ILE A 52 13.37 -13.93 -4.17
C ILE A 52 12.21 -14.91 -3.96
N CYS A 53 12.13 -15.56 -2.80
CA CYS A 53 11.05 -16.49 -2.47
C CYS A 53 9.67 -15.80 -2.54
N TYR A 54 9.52 -14.59 -2.00
CA TYR A 54 8.27 -13.83 -2.13
C TYR A 54 7.93 -13.47 -3.58
N GLY A 55 8.94 -13.14 -4.41
CA GLY A 55 8.75 -12.97 -5.84
C GLY A 55 8.27 -14.24 -6.54
N LEU A 56 8.80 -15.40 -6.15
CA LEU A 56 8.42 -16.71 -6.69
C LEU A 56 7.01 -17.15 -6.25
N ILE A 57 6.56 -16.75 -5.06
CA ILE A 57 5.20 -17.05 -4.59
C ILE A 57 4.14 -16.50 -5.56
N PHE A 58 4.38 -15.33 -6.18
CA PHE A 58 3.45 -14.73 -7.15
C PHE A 58 3.66 -15.21 -8.59
N PHE A 59 4.64 -16.09 -8.83
CA PHE A 59 4.90 -16.64 -10.15
C PHE A 59 3.66 -17.32 -10.77
N PRO A 60 2.83 -18.10 -10.04
CA PRO A 60 1.61 -18.69 -10.57
C PRO A 60 0.60 -17.64 -11.09
N VAL A 61 0.51 -16.48 -10.43
CA VAL A 61 -0.37 -15.38 -10.87
C VAL A 61 0.11 -14.81 -12.20
N PHE A 62 1.42 -14.61 -12.38
CA PHE A 62 1.97 -14.18 -13.66
C PHE A 62 1.87 -15.24 -14.76
N GLY A 63 2.01 -16.52 -14.39
CA GLY A 63 1.78 -17.66 -15.26
C GLY A 63 0.34 -17.67 -15.79
N ALA A 64 -0.65 -17.54 -14.89
CA ALA A 64 -2.06 -17.45 -15.22
C ALA A 64 -2.36 -16.31 -16.21
N LEU A 65 -1.79 -15.13 -15.96
CA LEU A 65 -1.95 -13.97 -16.84
C LEU A 65 -1.25 -14.13 -18.20
N THR A 66 -0.17 -14.92 -18.27
CA THR A 66 0.61 -15.15 -19.49
C THR A 66 -0.01 -16.21 -20.40
N VAL A 67 -0.38 -17.36 -19.83
CA VAL A 67 -0.79 -18.54 -20.60
C VAL A 67 -2.17 -18.36 -21.24
N ARG A 68 -3.03 -17.50 -20.68
CA ARG A 68 -4.38 -17.18 -21.19
C ARG A 68 -5.27 -18.41 -21.45
N THR A 69 -4.99 -19.54 -20.78
CA THR A 69 -5.85 -20.72 -20.83
C THR A 69 -6.84 -20.72 -19.67
N PRO A 70 -8.02 -21.37 -19.82
CA PRO A 70 -8.97 -21.53 -18.73
C PRO A 70 -8.35 -22.15 -17.48
N LEU A 71 -7.51 -23.18 -17.65
CA LEU A 71 -6.78 -23.83 -16.56
C LEU A 71 -5.83 -22.86 -15.83
N GLY A 72 -5.12 -22.01 -16.58
CA GLY A 72 -4.27 -20.97 -16.01
C GLY A 72 -5.08 -20.00 -15.15
N TYR A 73 -6.24 -19.56 -15.63
CA TYR A 73 -7.10 -18.66 -14.85
C TYR A 73 -7.69 -19.32 -13.60
N ILE A 74 -8.08 -20.60 -13.65
CA ILE A 74 -8.55 -21.36 -12.46
C ILE A 74 -7.44 -21.41 -11.40
N LEU A 75 -6.24 -21.84 -11.78
CA LEU A 75 -5.09 -21.94 -10.87
C LEU A 75 -4.73 -20.57 -10.29
N GLY A 76 -4.69 -19.53 -11.12
CA GLY A 76 -4.43 -18.16 -10.69
C GLY A 76 -5.50 -17.63 -9.74
N THR A 77 -6.78 -17.91 -10.01
CA THR A 77 -7.91 -17.48 -9.17
C THR A 77 -7.84 -18.13 -7.81
N LEU A 78 -7.69 -19.47 -7.76
CA LEU A 78 -7.60 -20.21 -6.51
C LEU A 78 -6.41 -19.72 -5.67
N HIS A 79 -5.26 -19.51 -6.31
CA HIS A 79 -4.07 -18.99 -5.65
C HIS A 79 -4.31 -17.58 -5.07
N VAL A 80 -4.83 -16.64 -5.85
CA VAL A 80 -5.10 -15.28 -5.37
C VAL A 80 -6.16 -15.27 -4.27
N TRP A 81 -7.19 -16.11 -4.35
CA TRP A 81 -8.21 -16.21 -3.32
C TRP A 81 -7.64 -16.68 -1.99
N VAL A 82 -6.78 -17.72 -1.99
CA VAL A 82 -6.12 -18.19 -0.77
C VAL A 82 -5.34 -17.04 -0.11
N PHE A 83 -4.51 -16.32 -0.86
CA PHE A 83 -3.75 -15.18 -0.33
C PHE A 83 -4.63 -14.00 0.09
N PHE A 84 -5.73 -13.75 -0.62
CA PHE A 84 -6.68 -12.70 -0.26
C PHE A 84 -7.40 -13.02 1.05
N PHE A 85 -7.87 -14.26 1.23
CA PHE A 85 -8.52 -14.69 2.46
C PHE A 85 -7.54 -14.71 3.63
N GLU A 86 -6.31 -15.20 3.43
CA GLU A 86 -5.26 -15.15 4.44
C GLU A 86 -4.97 -13.71 4.87
N ALA A 87 -4.74 -12.81 3.90
CA ALA A 87 -4.49 -11.40 4.20
C ALA A 87 -5.67 -10.74 4.93
N SER A 88 -6.90 -11.01 4.49
CA SER A 88 -8.11 -10.49 5.15
C SER A 88 -8.26 -11.03 6.57
N PHE A 89 -8.01 -12.33 6.78
CA PHE A 89 -8.10 -12.94 8.10
C PHE A 89 -7.06 -12.36 9.06
N ILE A 90 -5.83 -12.14 8.60
CA ILE A 90 -4.78 -11.50 9.42
C ILE A 90 -5.16 -10.06 9.77
N THR A 91 -5.69 -9.28 8.81
CA THR A 91 -6.03 -7.88 9.04
C THR A 91 -7.29 -7.70 9.89
N PHE A 92 -8.31 -8.55 9.73
CA PHE A 92 -9.59 -8.42 10.44
C PHE A 92 -9.72 -9.30 11.69
N GLY A 93 -9.05 -10.45 11.74
CA GLY A 93 -9.21 -11.44 12.82
C GLY A 93 -8.52 -11.08 14.13
N CYS A 94 -7.65 -10.06 14.15
CA CYS A 94 -6.96 -9.61 15.36
C CYS A 94 -7.75 -8.52 16.13
N SER A 95 -9.06 -8.37 15.85
CA SER A 95 -9.90 -7.27 16.34
C SER A 95 -10.21 -7.28 17.83
N ASP A 96 -10.20 -8.44 18.49
CA ASP A 96 -10.88 -8.58 19.78
C ASP A 96 -10.05 -8.09 20.98
N LEU A 97 -8.76 -7.78 20.77
CA LEU A 97 -7.83 -7.39 21.84
C LEU A 97 -7.30 -5.96 21.73
N LEU A 98 -7.55 -5.24 20.63
CA LEU A 98 -7.03 -3.89 20.42
C LEU A 98 -8.14 -2.83 20.49
N SER A 99 -7.81 -1.68 21.10
CA SER A 99 -8.64 -0.47 21.07
C SER A 99 -9.04 -0.11 19.62
N SER A 100 -10.28 0.34 19.43
CA SER A 100 -10.88 0.65 18.12
C SER A 100 -10.02 1.57 17.24
N THR A 101 -9.26 2.49 17.85
CA THR A 101 -8.32 3.38 17.13
C THR A 101 -7.18 2.62 16.46
N ASN A 102 -6.64 1.59 17.11
CA ASN A 102 -5.51 0.83 16.58
C ASN A 102 -5.96 -0.11 15.45
N GLN A 103 -7.21 -0.59 15.49
CA GLN A 103 -7.76 -1.43 14.42
C GLN A 103 -7.82 -0.67 13.10
N PHE A 104 -8.31 0.58 13.12
CA PHE A 104 -8.36 1.41 11.92
C PHE A 104 -6.95 1.64 11.33
N LEU A 105 -5.95 1.89 12.18
CA LEU A 105 -4.56 2.08 11.73
C LEU A 105 -3.98 0.81 11.10
N LEU A 106 -4.29 -0.37 11.63
CA LEU A 106 -3.86 -1.65 11.05
C LEU A 106 -4.51 -1.89 9.68
N VAL A 107 -5.81 -1.62 9.54
CA VAL A 107 -6.52 -1.73 8.27
C VAL A 107 -5.96 -0.74 7.24
N LEU A 108 -5.71 0.50 7.65
CA LEU A 108 -5.12 1.54 6.81
C LEU A 108 -3.72 1.12 6.34
N ARG A 109 -2.89 0.58 7.23
CA ARG A 109 -1.54 0.09 6.91
C ARG A 109 -1.53 -1.00 5.85
N ASP A 110 -2.51 -1.91 5.88
CA ASP A 110 -2.56 -3.06 4.99
C ASP A 110 -3.43 -2.81 3.74
N TRP A 111 -4.01 -1.62 3.62
CA TRP A 111 -4.97 -1.26 2.58
C TRP A 111 -4.48 -1.47 1.13
N PRO A 112 -3.27 -1.02 0.72
CA PRO A 112 -2.82 -1.20 -0.66
C PRO A 112 -2.67 -2.67 -1.06
N LYS A 113 -2.25 -3.52 -0.11
CA LYS A 113 -2.16 -4.98 -0.31
C LYS A 113 -3.55 -5.56 -0.50
N LEU A 114 -4.50 -5.24 0.38
CA LEU A 114 -5.87 -5.74 0.27
C LEU A 114 -6.55 -5.26 -1.02
N ALA A 115 -6.39 -3.98 -1.39
CA ALA A 115 -6.98 -3.43 -2.61
C ALA A 115 -6.43 -4.09 -3.88
N SER A 116 -5.11 -4.33 -3.95
CA SER A 116 -4.49 -5.00 -5.10
C SER A 116 -4.88 -6.48 -5.19
N MET A 117 -4.93 -7.19 -4.06
CA MET A 117 -5.38 -8.57 -3.99
C MET A 117 -6.86 -8.71 -4.33
N PHE A 118 -7.71 -7.83 -3.81
CA PHE A 118 -9.14 -7.79 -4.12
C PHE A 118 -9.38 -7.58 -5.61
N TYR A 119 -8.65 -6.64 -6.22
CA TYR A 119 -8.72 -6.41 -7.65
C TYR A 119 -8.38 -7.68 -8.46
N LEU A 120 -7.31 -8.38 -8.10
CA LEU A 120 -6.94 -9.64 -8.75
C LEU A 120 -7.97 -10.75 -8.49
N ALA A 121 -8.52 -10.83 -7.27
CA ALA A 121 -9.48 -11.82 -6.84
C ALA A 121 -10.80 -11.72 -7.62
N VAL A 122 -11.20 -10.52 -8.04
CA VAL A 122 -12.38 -10.29 -8.89
C VAL A 122 -12.06 -10.46 -10.37
N MET A 123 -10.93 -9.91 -10.83
CA MET A 123 -10.63 -9.84 -12.27
C MET A 123 -10.21 -11.17 -12.89
N LEU A 124 -9.52 -12.06 -12.17
CA LEU A 124 -9.13 -13.37 -12.67
C LEU A 124 -10.33 -14.29 -12.96
N PRO A 125 -11.29 -14.49 -12.03
CA PRO A 125 -12.48 -15.28 -12.31
C PRO A 125 -13.37 -14.64 -13.36
N ALA A 126 -13.48 -13.30 -13.40
CA ALA A 126 -14.20 -12.64 -14.48
C ALA A 126 -13.60 -13.01 -15.86
N ARG A 127 -12.26 -12.98 -16.00
CA ARG A 127 -11.56 -13.40 -17.23
C ARG A 127 -11.73 -14.88 -17.55
N PHE A 128 -11.78 -15.73 -16.54
CA PHE A 128 -12.11 -17.14 -16.73
C PHE A 128 -13.50 -17.30 -17.37
N LEU A 129 -14.52 -16.60 -16.85
CA LEU A 129 -15.88 -16.63 -17.41
C LEU A 129 -15.92 -16.11 -18.85
N PHE A 130 -15.19 -15.02 -19.15
CA PHE A 130 -15.05 -14.54 -20.53
C PHE A 130 -14.35 -15.55 -21.44
N SER A 131 -13.33 -16.26 -20.94
CA SER A 131 -12.60 -17.27 -21.71
C SER A 131 -13.44 -18.50 -22.04
N LEU A 132 -14.48 -18.80 -21.25
CA LEU A 132 -15.41 -19.88 -21.51
C LEU A 132 -16.48 -19.53 -22.55
N ASN A 133 -16.43 -18.33 -23.15
CA ASN A 133 -17.46 -17.84 -24.07
C ASN A 133 -18.87 -17.76 -23.46
N ILE A 134 -19.01 -17.85 -22.13
CA ILE A 134 -20.29 -17.72 -21.42
C ILE A 134 -20.82 -16.28 -21.53
N ILE A 135 -19.93 -15.31 -21.71
CA ILE A 135 -20.26 -13.91 -21.94
C ILE A 135 -19.73 -13.55 -23.34
N PRO A 136 -20.58 -13.08 -24.29
CA PRO A 136 -20.11 -12.69 -25.61
C PRO A 136 -19.03 -11.60 -25.46
N TYR A 137 -17.86 -11.86 -26.05
CA TYR A 137 -16.75 -10.93 -26.07
C TYR A 137 -17.23 -9.60 -26.65
N ILE A 138 -17.33 -8.55 -25.83
CA ILE A 138 -17.49 -7.19 -26.33
C ILE A 138 -16.11 -6.84 -26.92
N PRO A 139 -15.94 -6.77 -28.26
CA PRO A 139 -14.67 -6.37 -28.81
C PRO A 139 -14.42 -4.94 -28.32
N ILE A 140 -13.41 -4.79 -27.47
CA ILE A 140 -12.83 -3.48 -27.16
C ILE A 140 -12.40 -2.94 -28.52
N ILE A 141 -13.15 -1.94 -28.99
CA ILE A 141 -13.04 -1.32 -30.31
C ILE A 141 -11.55 -1.06 -30.55
N ASN A 142 -10.95 -1.82 -31.46
CA ASN A 142 -9.62 -1.48 -31.94
C ASN A 142 -9.77 -0.11 -32.62
N PRO A 143 -9.00 0.91 -32.20
CA PRO A 143 -9.00 2.17 -32.91
C PRO A 143 -8.64 1.85 -34.37
N LYS A 144 -9.45 2.36 -35.31
CA LYS A 144 -9.24 2.16 -36.74
C LYS A 144 -7.78 2.46 -37.08
N PRO A 145 -7.12 1.63 -37.91
CA PRO A 145 -5.80 1.98 -38.42
C PRO A 145 -5.91 3.34 -39.10
N ASN A 146 -5.19 4.33 -38.56
CA ASN A 146 -5.21 5.69 -39.07
C ASN A 146 -4.65 5.68 -40.49
N THR A 147 -5.54 5.81 -41.48
CA THR A 147 -5.19 6.17 -42.85
C THR A 147 -4.48 7.51 -42.83
N VAL A 148 -3.20 7.50 -43.16
CA VAL A 148 -2.32 8.67 -43.23
C VAL A 148 -2.77 9.54 -44.41
N GLY A 149 -3.63 10.52 -44.11
CA GLY A 149 -3.96 11.62 -45.03
C GLY A 149 -2.93 12.76 -44.92
N PRO A 150 -2.78 13.58 -45.98
CA PRO A 150 -1.70 14.55 -46.09
C PRO A 150 -1.78 15.65 -45.02
N HIS A 151 -0.59 15.99 -44.55
CA HIS A 151 -0.23 16.95 -43.51
C HIS A 151 -0.83 18.34 -43.74
N VAL A 152 -1.77 18.74 -42.88
CA VAL A 152 -1.97 20.13 -42.44
C VAL A 152 -2.33 20.11 -40.95
N ASP A 153 -1.57 20.90 -40.19
CA ASP A 153 -1.58 21.09 -38.74
C ASP A 153 -2.95 21.54 -38.21
N THR A 154 -3.34 21.27 -36.97
CA THR A 154 -3.07 22.20 -35.85
C THR A 154 -3.30 21.52 -34.50
N MET A 155 -2.66 22.05 -33.44
CA MET A 155 -2.68 21.71 -31.99
C MET A 155 -3.73 20.71 -31.46
N ASP A 156 -4.97 20.73 -31.93
CA ASP A 156 -6.01 19.76 -31.58
C ASP A 156 -5.67 18.31 -31.98
N LYS A 157 -4.87 18.11 -33.05
CA LYS A 157 -4.36 16.78 -33.42
C LYS A 157 -3.29 16.29 -32.44
N ILE A 158 -2.47 17.20 -31.90
CA ILE A 158 -1.51 16.89 -30.84
C ILE A 158 -2.26 16.59 -29.54
N ARG A 159 -3.24 17.41 -29.17
CA ARG A 159 -4.08 17.23 -27.97
C ARG A 159 -4.89 15.93 -28.00
N SER A 160 -5.51 15.60 -29.14
CA SER A 160 -6.21 14.32 -29.33
C SER A 160 -5.24 13.14 -29.39
N SER A 161 -4.02 13.29 -29.93
CA SER A 161 -3.00 12.24 -29.84
C SER A 161 -2.48 12.02 -28.41
N LEU A 162 -2.44 13.08 -27.58
CA LEU A 162 -2.12 12.95 -26.15
C LEU A 162 -3.25 12.27 -25.37
N ALA A 163 -4.51 12.47 -25.76
CA ALA A 163 -5.65 11.80 -25.13
C ALA A 163 -5.61 10.28 -25.34
N ASP A 164 -5.05 9.81 -26.46
CA ASP A 164 -4.83 8.39 -26.73
C ASP A 164 -3.47 7.87 -26.25
N PHE A 165 -2.63 8.73 -25.65
CA PHE A 165 -1.33 8.31 -25.15
C PHE A 165 -1.48 7.37 -23.95
N ARG A 166 -1.13 6.11 -24.17
CA ARG A 166 -1.33 5.01 -23.24
C ARG A 166 0.02 4.51 -22.73
N TYR A 167 0.41 4.93 -21.52
CA TYR A 167 1.66 4.49 -20.86
C TYR A 167 1.85 2.97 -20.89
N SER A 168 3.09 2.53 -21.09
CA SER A 168 3.45 1.11 -20.99
C SER A 168 3.11 0.55 -19.61
N ALA A 169 2.72 -0.74 -19.56
CA ALA A 169 2.45 -1.45 -18.31
C ALA A 169 3.63 -1.36 -17.33
N ARG A 170 4.87 -1.35 -17.84
CA ARG A 170 6.09 -1.21 -17.03
C ARG A 170 6.13 0.12 -16.29
N ILE A 171 5.98 1.20 -17.04
CA ILE A 171 6.05 2.56 -16.49
C ILE A 171 4.97 2.74 -15.43
N LEU A 172 3.74 2.31 -15.75
CA LEU A 172 2.63 2.41 -14.81
C LEU A 172 2.82 1.51 -13.57
N SER A 173 3.41 0.31 -13.72
CA SER A 173 3.75 -0.54 -12.58
C SER A 173 4.83 0.07 -11.69
N VAL A 174 5.84 0.74 -12.25
CA VAL A 174 6.88 1.42 -11.47
C VAL A 174 6.27 2.55 -10.66
N TYR A 175 5.43 3.40 -11.27
CA TYR A 175 4.74 4.47 -10.54
C TYR A 175 3.85 3.92 -9.42
N PHE A 176 3.11 2.85 -9.68
CA PHE A 176 2.26 2.23 -8.67
C PHE A 176 3.07 1.61 -7.52
N VAL A 177 4.18 0.94 -7.82
CA VAL A 177 5.09 0.41 -6.79
C VAL A 177 5.66 1.54 -5.93
N CYS A 178 6.14 2.63 -6.56
CA CYS A 178 6.61 3.81 -5.81
C CYS A 178 5.52 4.39 -4.92
N PHE A 179 4.28 4.50 -5.43
CA PHE A 179 3.13 4.95 -4.65
C PHE A 179 2.87 4.05 -3.44
N VAL A 180 2.86 2.73 -3.62
CA VAL A 180 2.66 1.77 -2.52
C VAL A 180 3.76 1.88 -1.46
N LEU A 181 5.01 2.05 -1.87
CA LEU A 181 6.14 2.22 -0.95
C LEU A 181 6.06 3.53 -0.18
N ILE A 182 5.81 4.65 -0.85
CA ILE A 182 5.65 5.97 -0.19
C ILE A 182 4.48 5.93 0.79
N TYR A 183 3.36 5.32 0.40
CA TYR A 183 2.22 5.13 1.27
C TYR A 183 2.60 4.33 2.52
N LYS A 184 3.24 3.17 2.33
CA LYS A 184 3.65 2.30 3.44
C LYS A 184 4.60 3.00 4.41
N ILE A 185 5.63 3.67 3.90
CA ILE A 185 6.58 4.45 4.72
C ILE A 185 5.84 5.55 5.47
N SER A 186 4.95 6.28 4.80
CA SER A 186 4.17 7.35 5.44
C SER A 186 3.30 6.82 6.59
N VAL A 187 2.61 5.70 6.38
CA VAL A 187 1.75 5.10 7.41
C VAL A 187 2.57 4.53 8.57
N GLU A 188 3.68 3.83 8.31
CA GLU A 188 4.58 3.36 9.38
C GLU A 188 5.16 4.51 10.20
N LEU A 189 5.50 5.62 9.54
CA LEU A 189 5.97 6.83 10.21
C LEU A 189 4.87 7.41 11.12
N ILE A 190 3.62 7.49 10.64
CA ILE A 190 2.49 7.93 11.46
C ILE A 190 2.30 6.99 12.68
N ILE A 191 2.32 5.68 12.46
CA ILE A 191 2.18 4.68 13.53
C ILE A 191 3.32 4.80 14.56
N PHE A 192 4.54 5.10 14.12
CA PHE A 192 5.69 5.32 15.00
C PHE A 192 5.55 6.60 15.84
N PHE A 193 5.06 7.70 15.24
CA PHE A 193 4.92 8.98 15.94
C PHE A 193 3.73 9.03 16.91
N LEU A 194 2.64 8.31 16.66
CA LEU A 194 1.43 8.37 17.49
C LEU A 194 1.66 8.00 18.98
N PRO A 195 2.29 6.87 19.33
CA PRO A 195 2.61 6.54 20.72
C PRO A 195 3.58 7.54 21.34
N THR A 196 4.54 8.04 20.56
CA THR A 196 5.50 9.04 21.02
C THR A 196 4.77 10.31 21.44
N ILE A 197 3.87 10.83 20.59
CA ILE A 197 3.05 12.01 20.91
C ILE A 197 2.20 11.75 22.16
N LYS A 198 1.54 10.58 22.28
CA LYS A 198 0.78 10.22 23.49
C LYS A 198 1.63 10.23 24.75
N GLY A 199 2.82 9.65 24.70
CA GLY A 199 3.77 9.68 25.83
C GLY A 199 4.20 11.10 26.20
N TRP A 200 4.40 11.98 25.20
CA TRP A 200 4.66 13.41 25.45
C TRP A 200 3.46 14.10 26.12
N VAL A 201 2.23 13.81 25.67
CA VAL A 201 1.00 14.37 26.28
C VAL A 201 0.89 13.97 27.74
N GLU A 202 1.04 12.67 28.02
CA GLU A 202 0.97 12.13 29.39
C GLU A 202 2.06 12.71 30.29
N THR A 203 3.29 12.86 29.76
CA THR A 203 4.40 13.48 30.49
C THR A 203 4.10 14.95 30.80
N ILE A 204 3.65 15.72 29.81
CA ILE A 204 3.31 17.14 30.00
C ILE A 204 2.13 17.28 30.95
N SER A 205 1.11 16.43 30.85
CA SER A 205 -0.03 16.41 31.79
C SER A 205 0.45 16.18 33.22
N SER A 206 1.32 15.20 33.46
CA SER A 206 1.87 14.94 34.80
C SER A 206 2.68 16.13 35.34
N VAL A 207 3.40 16.84 34.47
CA VAL A 207 4.16 18.04 34.85
C VAL A 207 3.20 19.19 35.19
N VAL A 208 2.11 19.36 34.43
CA VAL A 208 1.06 20.35 34.72
C VAL A 208 0.38 20.04 36.07
N ASP A 209 0.09 18.77 36.35
CA ASP A 209 -0.52 18.35 37.62
C ASP A 209 0.38 18.64 38.82
N VAL A 210 1.71 18.50 38.66
CA VAL A 210 2.70 18.80 39.70
C VAL A 210 2.90 20.31 39.89
N ILE A 211 2.96 21.08 38.81
CA ILE A 211 3.18 22.54 38.86
C ILE A 211 1.92 23.27 39.34
N GLY A 212 0.74 22.70 39.10
CA GLY A 212 -0.55 23.32 39.34
C GLY A 212 -0.92 24.34 38.26
N THR A 213 -2.21 24.54 38.04
CA THR A 213 -2.75 25.47 37.05
C THR A 213 -2.94 26.90 37.59
N ALA A 214 -3.03 27.06 38.91
CA ALA A 214 -3.27 28.36 39.57
C ALA A 214 -1.96 29.09 39.90
N GLU A 215 -1.85 30.38 39.53
CA GLU A 215 -0.75 31.26 39.95
C GLU A 215 -0.74 31.48 41.46
N ASP A 216 0.37 31.18 42.13
CA ASP A 216 0.59 31.56 43.52
C ASP A 216 1.32 32.91 43.56
N VAL A 217 0.99 33.74 44.56
CA VAL A 217 1.58 35.07 44.76
C VAL A 217 3.07 34.95 45.06
N PHE A 218 3.48 33.83 45.66
CA PHE A 218 4.87 33.57 46.08
C PHE A 218 5.75 32.93 45.00
N ASP A 219 5.21 32.61 43.82
CA ASP A 219 5.99 32.02 42.72
C ASP A 219 7.02 33.02 42.17
N SER A 220 8.27 32.55 41.96
CA SER A 220 9.29 33.34 41.27
C SER A 220 8.90 33.60 39.81
N GLU A 221 9.44 34.67 39.23
CA GLU A 221 9.15 35.07 37.85
C GLU A 221 9.55 33.99 36.82
N ASP A 222 10.61 33.23 37.11
CA ASP A 222 11.04 32.08 36.32
C ASP A 222 10.01 30.94 36.34
N VAL A 223 9.42 30.65 37.50
CA VAL A 223 8.39 29.60 37.66
C VAL A 223 7.12 29.99 36.90
N LYS A 224 6.71 31.27 36.97
CA LYS A 224 5.57 31.79 36.20
C LYS A 224 5.79 31.67 34.70
N THR A 225 7.00 31.95 34.22
CA THR A 225 7.36 31.85 32.80
C THR A 225 7.37 30.39 32.34
N ALA A 226 8.00 29.49 33.10
CA ALA A 226 8.02 28.07 32.81
C ALA A 226 6.59 27.48 32.77
N ARG A 227 5.73 27.84 33.72
CA ARG A 227 4.32 27.40 33.75
C ARG A 227 3.55 27.83 32.50
N LYS A 228 3.72 29.08 32.05
CA LYS A 228 3.09 29.58 30.82
C LYS A 228 3.53 28.79 29.58
N ILE A 229 4.82 28.45 29.48
CA ILE A 229 5.34 27.63 28.37
C ILE A 229 4.74 26.22 28.40
N VAL A 230 4.72 25.58 29.59
CA VAL A 230 4.18 24.22 29.73
C VAL A 230 2.68 24.18 29.43
N LEU A 231 1.89 25.14 29.93
CA LEU A 231 0.46 25.24 29.63
C LEU A 231 0.21 25.50 28.15
N PHE A 232 1.01 26.36 27.51
CA PHE A 232 0.90 26.60 26.07
C PHE A 232 1.16 25.32 25.27
N LEU A 233 2.20 24.55 25.62
CA LEU A 233 2.50 23.27 24.98
C LEU A 233 1.38 22.26 25.21
N TYR A 234 0.87 22.16 26.44
CA TYR A 234 -0.24 21.27 26.78
C TYR A 234 -1.48 21.55 25.93
N TYR A 235 -1.97 22.81 25.90
CA TYR A 235 -3.17 23.17 25.12
C TYR A 235 -2.96 23.05 23.60
N THR A 236 -1.75 23.30 23.11
CA THR A 236 -1.44 23.11 21.69
C THR A 236 -1.55 21.64 21.30
N ILE A 237 -1.03 20.76 22.16
CA ILE A 237 -1.05 19.31 21.94
C ILE A 237 -2.45 18.73 22.13
N GLU A 238 -3.17 19.14 23.18
CA GLU A 238 -4.55 18.72 23.44
C GLU A 238 -5.48 19.15 22.30
N GLY A 239 -5.32 20.37 21.77
CA GLY A 239 -6.06 20.86 20.61
C GLY A 239 -5.76 20.12 19.30
N ILE A 240 -4.61 19.43 19.19
CA ILE A 240 -4.31 18.52 18.08
C ILE A 240 -5.05 17.18 18.27
N GLN A 241 -5.20 16.70 19.50
CA GLN A 241 -5.90 15.43 19.78
C GLN A 241 -7.42 15.53 19.74
N SER A 242 -7.99 16.70 20.01
CA SER A 242 -9.44 16.89 20.05
C SER A 242 -10.10 16.99 18.65
N LYS A 243 -9.34 16.84 17.57
CA LYS A 243 -9.80 16.91 16.17
C LYS A 243 -9.66 15.56 15.49
#